data_AF-A0A9P8DZF4-F1
#
_entry.id   AF-A0A9P8DZF4-F1
#
_cell.length_a   1.000
_cell.length_b   1.000
_cell.length_c   1.000
_cell.angle_alpha   90.00
_cell.angle_beta   90.00
_cell.angle_gamma   90.00
#
_symmetry.space_group_name_H-M   'P 1'
#
loop_
_entity.id
_entity.type
_entity.pdbx_description
1 polymer ?
#
loop_
_entity_poly.entity_id
_entity_poly.type
_entity_poly.pdbx_seq_one_letter_code
_entity_poly.pdbx_strand_id
1 'polypeptide(L)'
;MPKKSAAELSEYELQRQENIAKNQALLRQLQLEAASAGIAPKKPSRATPDKAAKKKKTPVQKVKEEVQPRRTSSRLRGIVADSEIAKRKAEEESELLAQAERAKRQRVSEDLRFSDVVVAGKDWDQSGNFLRLVGPANPGERTFTAQDIKETTDKELKELRERMSNLELWEGFEPNRIKITH
;
A
#
# COMPACT_ATOMS: atom_id res chain seq x y z
N MET A 1 -52.65 20.77 13.94
CA MET A 1 -51.31 20.38 13.46
C MET A 1 -51.06 18.94 13.86
N PRO A 2 -51.29 17.94 12.99
CA PRO A 2 -51.16 16.55 13.38
C PRO A 2 -49.68 16.20 13.53
N LYS A 3 -49.29 15.79 14.75
CA LYS A 3 -47.99 15.19 15.06
C LYS A 3 -47.90 13.87 14.27
N LYS A 4 -46.96 13.78 13.32
CA LYS A 4 -46.68 12.54 12.60
C LYS A 4 -46.35 11.46 13.62
N SER A 5 -47.18 10.43 13.61
CA SER A 5 -47.11 9.23 14.42
C SER A 5 -45.71 8.66 14.46
N ALA A 6 -45.29 8.23 15.66
CA ALA A 6 -44.17 7.33 15.85
C ALA A 6 -44.37 6.12 14.93
N ALA A 7 -43.73 6.15 13.76
CA ALA A 7 -43.58 4.96 12.96
C ALA A 7 -42.76 4.00 13.81
N GLU A 8 -43.32 2.85 14.12
CA GLU A 8 -42.60 1.73 14.72
C GLU A 8 -41.33 1.53 13.89
N LEU A 9 -40.21 2.03 14.41
CA LEU A 9 -38.96 2.02 13.70
C LEU A 9 -38.63 0.55 13.49
N SER A 10 -38.46 0.15 12.23
CA SER A 10 -37.98 -1.19 11.88
C SER A 10 -36.76 -1.52 12.74
N GLU A 11 -36.63 -2.78 13.18
CA GLU A 11 -35.51 -3.24 14.03
C GLU A 11 -34.16 -2.79 13.47
N TYR A 12 -34.04 -2.73 12.14
CA TYR A 12 -32.89 -2.20 11.43
C TYR A 12 -32.61 -0.72 11.72
N GLU A 13 -33.62 0.14 11.74
CA GLU A 13 -33.46 1.58 11.99
C GLU A 13 -33.13 1.85 13.46
N LEU A 14 -33.65 1.03 14.39
CA LEU A 14 -33.24 1.07 15.80
C LEU A 14 -31.75 0.69 15.95
N GLN A 15 -31.34 -0.43 15.35
CA GLN A 15 -29.93 -0.86 15.38
C GLN A 15 -29.00 0.16 14.71
N ARG A 16 -29.46 0.79 13.62
CA ARG A 16 -28.73 1.87 12.94
C ARG A 16 -28.55 3.08 13.86
N GLN A 17 -29.59 3.49 14.57
CA GLN A 17 -29.51 4.61 15.52
C GLN A 17 -28.59 4.29 16.70
N GLU A 18 -28.64 3.07 17.24
CA GLU A 18 -27.72 2.63 18.29
C GLU A 18 -26.26 2.66 17.82
N ASN A 19 -25.99 2.19 16.61
CA ASN A 19 -24.64 2.20 16.04
C ASN A 19 -24.13 3.64 15.82
N ILE A 20 -25.01 4.54 15.36
CA ILE A 20 -24.67 5.96 15.24
C ILE A 20 -24.36 6.56 16.62
N ALA A 21 -25.16 6.26 17.64
CA ALA A 21 -24.96 6.74 19.00
C ALA A 21 -23.64 6.24 19.60
N LYS A 22 -23.33 4.94 19.45
CA LYS A 22 -22.07 4.33 19.89
C LYS A 22 -20.86 4.97 19.21
N ASN A 23 -20.91 5.14 17.88
CA ASN A 23 -19.83 5.78 17.13
C ASN A 23 -19.63 7.25 17.53
N GLN A 24 -20.71 8.00 17.75
CA GLN A 24 -20.62 9.39 18.22
C GLN A 24 -20.03 9.48 19.63
N ALA A 25 -20.40 8.58 20.53
CA ALA A 25 -19.82 8.51 21.87
C ALA A 25 -18.31 8.23 21.83
N LEU A 26 -17.91 7.25 21.01
CA LEU A 26 -16.50 6.89 20.82
C LEU A 26 -15.69 8.05 20.24
N LEU A 27 -16.22 8.75 19.22
CA LEU A 27 -15.54 9.93 18.66
C LEU A 27 -15.37 11.05 19.68
N ARG A 28 -16.35 11.27 20.57
CA ARG A 28 -16.22 12.25 21.65
C ARG A 28 -15.18 11.83 22.69
N GLN A 29 -15.15 10.55 23.07
CA GLN A 29 -14.14 10.02 23.99
C GLN A 29 -12.72 10.20 23.42
N LEU A 30 -12.50 9.81 22.17
CA LEU A 30 -11.20 10.00 21.50
C LEU A 30 -10.80 11.47 21.39
N GLN A 31 -11.76 12.37 21.16
CA GLN A 31 -11.48 13.82 21.15
C GLN A 31 -11.04 14.34 22.52
N LEU A 32 -11.69 13.90 23.61
CA LEU A 32 -11.30 14.28 24.97
C LEU A 32 -9.93 13.68 25.35
N GLU A 33 -9.68 12.42 24.99
CA GLU A 33 -8.41 11.74 25.23
C GLU A 33 -7.26 12.43 24.46
N ALA A 34 -7.46 12.71 23.16
CA ALA A 34 -6.49 13.44 22.36
C ALA A 34 -6.22 14.86 22.88
N ALA A 35 -7.25 15.54 23.44
CA ALA A 35 -7.09 16.84 24.08
C ALA A 35 -6.26 16.73 25.37
N SER A 36 -6.52 15.70 26.20
CA SER A 36 -5.76 15.46 27.43
C SER A 36 -4.29 15.08 27.16
N ALA A 37 -4.04 14.34 26.08
CA ALA A 37 -2.71 13.92 25.67
C ALA A 37 -1.93 15.01 24.89
N GLY A 38 -2.52 16.19 24.65
CA GLY A 38 -1.87 17.29 23.92
C GLY A 38 -1.66 17.04 22.43
N ILE A 39 -2.24 15.97 21.88
CA ILE A 39 -2.09 15.53 20.48
C ILE A 39 -3.28 15.98 19.62
N ALA A 40 -4.31 16.60 20.23
CA ALA A 40 -5.48 17.08 19.52
C ALA A 40 -5.11 18.01 18.34
N PRO A 41 -5.58 17.72 17.11
CA PRO A 41 -5.27 18.54 15.95
C PRO A 41 -5.89 19.94 16.11
N LYS A 42 -5.06 20.98 16.01
CA LYS A 42 -5.54 22.37 15.91
C LYS A 42 -6.42 22.49 14.67
N LYS A 43 -7.62 23.05 14.81
CA LYS A 43 -8.54 23.32 13.69
C LYS A 43 -7.75 24.03 12.57
N PRO A 44 -7.68 23.48 11.34
CA PRO A 44 -7.00 24.16 10.25
C PRO A 44 -7.76 25.44 9.92
N SER A 45 -7.06 26.58 9.91
CA SER A 45 -7.62 27.82 9.36
C SER A 45 -7.92 27.60 7.88
N ARG A 46 -9.11 28.01 7.44
CA ARG A 46 -9.56 27.94 6.05
C ARG A 46 -8.47 28.50 5.12
N ALA A 47 -7.80 27.62 4.36
CA ALA A 47 -6.80 28.03 3.38
C ALA A 47 -7.50 28.79 2.24
N THR A 48 -7.00 29.98 1.93
CA THR A 48 -7.35 30.74 0.73
C THR A 48 -6.73 30.05 -0.50
N PRO A 49 -7.42 30.01 -1.66
CA PRO A 49 -6.90 29.35 -2.84
C PRO A 49 -5.80 30.21 -3.48
N ASP A 50 -4.54 29.80 -3.31
CA ASP A 50 -3.42 30.43 -4.00
C ASP A 50 -3.40 30.03 -5.48
N LYS A 51 -3.62 31.03 -6.34
CA LYS A 51 -3.46 30.91 -7.79
C LYS A 51 -1.97 30.96 -8.15
N ALA A 52 -1.33 29.80 -8.23
CA ALA A 52 -0.03 29.67 -8.89
C ALA A 52 -0.16 28.86 -10.18
N ALA A 53 -0.27 29.56 -11.30
CA ALA A 53 -0.28 28.98 -12.64
C ALA A 53 1.06 28.31 -12.94
N LYS A 54 1.06 26.98 -13.12
CA LYS A 54 2.24 26.24 -13.60
C LYS A 54 2.37 26.43 -15.11
N LYS A 55 3.54 26.91 -15.55
CA LYS A 55 3.93 27.07 -16.96
C LYS A 55 3.90 25.73 -17.68
N LYS A 56 3.30 25.70 -18.88
CA LYS A 56 3.23 24.51 -19.75
C LYS A 56 4.64 24.12 -20.22
N LYS A 57 5.00 22.85 -20.08
CA LYS A 57 6.22 22.26 -20.66
C LYS A 57 6.08 22.19 -22.18
N THR A 58 7.17 22.45 -22.89
CA THR A 58 7.28 22.30 -24.35
C THR A 58 7.14 20.82 -24.75
N PRO A 59 6.44 20.49 -25.86
CA PRO A 59 6.28 19.12 -26.30
C PRO A 59 7.59 18.59 -26.91
N VAL A 60 8.00 17.41 -26.46
CA VAL A 60 9.11 16.63 -27.03
C VAL A 60 8.75 16.23 -28.46
N GLN A 61 9.67 16.48 -29.41
CA GLN A 61 9.50 16.06 -30.80
C GLN A 61 9.48 14.53 -30.88
N LYS A 62 8.36 13.97 -31.34
CA LYS A 62 8.23 12.53 -31.59
C LYS A 62 8.98 12.19 -32.88
N VAL A 63 9.90 11.25 -32.80
CA VAL A 63 10.56 10.62 -33.94
C VAL A 63 9.46 10.04 -34.85
N LYS A 64 9.51 10.36 -36.15
CA LYS A 64 8.62 9.76 -37.16
C LYS A 64 8.97 8.28 -37.28
N GLU A 65 8.16 7.41 -36.69
CA GLU A 65 8.13 6.00 -37.08
C GLU A 65 7.50 5.90 -38.47
N GLU A 66 8.14 5.13 -39.34
CA GLU A 66 7.67 4.88 -40.71
C GLU A 66 6.28 4.24 -40.66
N VAL A 67 5.30 4.90 -41.27
CA VAL A 67 3.89 4.48 -41.27
C VAL A 67 3.76 3.25 -42.17
N GLN A 68 3.99 2.07 -41.61
CA GLN A 68 3.63 0.83 -42.27
C GLN A 68 2.09 0.73 -42.41
N PRO A 69 1.59 0.07 -43.47
CA PRO A 69 0.16 -0.11 -43.67
C PRO A 69 -0.45 -0.84 -42.47
N ARG A 70 -1.31 -0.14 -41.72
CA ARG A 70 -2.01 -0.67 -40.53
C ARG A 70 -2.95 -1.84 -40.84
N ARG A 71 -3.38 -1.98 -42.10
CA ARG A 71 -4.20 -3.09 -42.60
C ARG A 71 -3.32 -4.05 -43.40
N THR A 72 -2.91 -5.14 -42.79
CA THR A 72 -2.35 -6.31 -43.51
C THR A 72 -3.21 -7.53 -43.22
N SER A 73 -3.50 -8.34 -44.24
CA SER A 73 -4.33 -9.53 -44.11
C SER A 73 -3.58 -10.63 -43.36
N SER A 74 -4.32 -11.43 -42.57
CA SER A 74 -3.72 -12.50 -41.74
C SER A 74 -2.93 -13.54 -42.54
N ARG A 75 -3.30 -13.76 -43.80
CA ARG A 75 -2.59 -14.69 -44.71
C ARG A 75 -1.16 -14.23 -45.04
N LEU A 76 -0.95 -12.92 -45.21
CA LEU A 76 0.39 -12.36 -45.48
C LEU A 76 1.28 -12.35 -44.23
N ARG A 77 0.69 -12.38 -43.03
CA ARG A 77 1.44 -12.47 -41.77
C ARG A 77 1.91 -13.89 -41.43
N GLY A 78 1.56 -14.90 -42.25
CA GLY A 78 1.98 -16.29 -42.02
C GLY A 78 1.43 -16.90 -40.73
N ILE A 79 0.37 -16.32 -40.15
CA ILE A 79 -0.28 -16.84 -38.94
C ILE A 79 -1.05 -18.09 -39.35
N VAL A 80 -0.47 -19.26 -39.08
CA VAL A 80 -1.14 -20.56 -39.22
C VAL A 80 -2.33 -20.56 -38.25
N ALA A 81 -3.50 -20.99 -38.72
CA ALA A 81 -4.68 -21.07 -37.86
C ALA A 81 -4.34 -21.94 -36.65
N ASP A 82 -4.33 -21.34 -35.47
CA ASP A 82 -4.10 -22.05 -34.22
C ASP A 82 -4.99 -23.29 -34.20
N SER A 83 -4.36 -24.45 -34.01
CA SER A 83 -5.06 -25.74 -33.93
C SER A 83 -6.28 -25.60 -33.02
N GLU A 84 -7.41 -26.20 -33.39
CA GLU A 84 -8.65 -26.14 -32.58
C GLU A 84 -8.40 -26.59 -31.12
N ILE A 85 -7.39 -27.44 -30.92
CA ILE A 85 -6.89 -27.89 -29.63
C ILE A 85 -6.27 -26.75 -28.81
N ALA A 86 -5.48 -25.88 -29.43
CA ALA A 86 -4.89 -24.71 -28.76
C ALA A 86 -5.95 -23.67 -28.39
N LYS A 87 -6.98 -23.49 -29.23
CA LYS A 87 -8.11 -22.61 -28.94
C LYS A 87 -8.94 -23.13 -27.76
N ARG A 88 -9.25 -24.43 -27.73
CA ARG A 88 -9.94 -25.06 -26.59
C ARG A 88 -9.17 -24.90 -25.28
N LYS A 89 -7.85 -25.14 -25.29
CA LYS A 89 -7.02 -24.95 -24.08
C LYS A 89 -6.99 -23.50 -23.62
N ALA A 90 -6.88 -22.54 -24.53
CA ALA A 90 -6.92 -21.12 -24.19
C ALA A 90 -8.29 -20.68 -23.65
N GLU A 91 -9.37 -21.21 -24.20
CA GLU A 91 -10.74 -20.99 -23.72
C GLU A 91 -10.91 -21.59 -22.31
N GLU A 92 -10.49 -22.83 -22.08
CA GLU A 92 -10.51 -23.50 -20.77
C GLU A 92 -9.71 -22.71 -19.71
N GLU A 93 -8.48 -22.30 -20.04
CA GLU A 93 -7.65 -21.49 -19.13
C GLU A 93 -8.33 -20.14 -18.81
N SER A 94 -8.94 -19.50 -19.80
CA SER A 94 -9.66 -18.23 -19.59
C SER A 94 -10.90 -18.40 -18.70
N GLU A 95 -11.61 -19.52 -18.86
CA GLU A 95 -12.77 -19.85 -18.03
C GLU A 95 -12.36 -20.14 -16.58
N LEU A 96 -11.26 -20.86 -16.37
CA LEU A 96 -10.71 -21.12 -15.03
C LEU A 96 -10.29 -19.82 -14.33
N LEU A 97 -9.62 -18.91 -15.05
CA LEU A 97 -9.25 -17.60 -14.51
C LEU A 97 -10.50 -16.77 -14.17
N ALA A 98 -11.51 -16.76 -15.04
CA ALA A 98 -12.75 -16.05 -14.81
C ALA A 98 -13.54 -16.63 -13.61
N GLN A 99 -13.54 -17.95 -13.43
CA GLN A 99 -14.13 -18.61 -12.26
C GLN A 99 -13.39 -18.25 -10.98
N ALA A 100 -12.05 -18.24 -11.00
CA ALA A 100 -11.25 -17.80 -9.87
C ALA A 100 -11.50 -16.33 -9.52
N GLU A 101 -11.65 -15.44 -10.50
CA GLU A 101 -12.02 -14.04 -10.26
C GLU A 101 -13.44 -13.90 -9.70
N ARG A 102 -14.40 -14.68 -10.18
CA ARG A 102 -15.77 -14.69 -9.66
C ARG A 102 -15.81 -15.16 -8.21
N ALA A 103 -15.08 -16.23 -7.89
CA ALA A 103 -14.95 -16.73 -6.53
C ALA A 103 -14.37 -15.66 -5.58
N LYS A 104 -13.33 -14.93 -6.00
CA LYS A 104 -12.76 -13.82 -5.22
C LYS A 104 -13.73 -12.66 -4.96
N ARG A 105 -14.69 -12.43 -5.86
CA ARG A 105 -15.68 -11.32 -5.76
C ARG A 105 -17.00 -11.74 -5.14
N GLN A 106 -17.21 -13.03 -4.93
CA GLN A 106 -18.45 -13.56 -4.36
C GLN A 106 -18.60 -13.04 -2.93
N ARG A 107 -19.77 -12.47 -2.63
CA ARG A 107 -20.10 -12.06 -1.27
C ARG A 107 -20.43 -13.31 -0.46
N VAL A 108 -19.72 -13.50 0.64
CA VAL A 108 -20.00 -14.54 1.63
C VAL A 108 -20.77 -13.88 2.78
N SER A 109 -21.95 -14.41 3.12
CA SER A 109 -22.83 -13.88 4.17
C SER A 109 -22.61 -14.50 5.56
N GLU A 110 -21.73 -15.49 5.64
CA GLU A 110 -21.37 -16.20 6.86
C GLU A 110 -20.16 -15.58 7.56
N ASP A 111 -19.91 -15.99 8.80
CA ASP A 111 -18.76 -15.55 9.58
C ASP A 111 -17.45 -16.08 8.94
N LEU A 112 -16.66 -15.16 8.38
CA LEU A 112 -15.35 -15.49 7.82
C LEU A 112 -14.29 -15.55 8.92
N ARG A 113 -13.58 -16.67 9.02
CA ARG A 113 -12.38 -16.76 9.86
C ARG A 113 -11.23 -16.06 9.15
N PHE A 114 -10.50 -15.25 9.91
CA PHE A 114 -9.39 -14.46 9.37
C PHE A 114 -8.23 -15.34 8.83
N SER A 115 -8.08 -16.56 9.36
CA SER A 115 -7.13 -17.57 8.87
C SER A 115 -7.40 -17.99 7.42
N ASP A 116 -8.66 -17.92 6.99
CA ASP A 116 -9.11 -18.48 5.72
C ASP A 116 -9.10 -17.39 4.61
N VAL A 117 -8.90 -16.13 5.00
CA VAL A 117 -8.83 -14.96 4.11
C VAL A 117 -7.38 -14.76 3.66
N VAL A 118 -6.95 -15.57 2.68
CA VAL A 118 -5.61 -15.47 2.10
C VAL A 118 -5.56 -14.30 1.11
N VAL A 119 -4.98 -13.17 1.52
CA VAL A 119 -4.65 -12.06 0.61
C VAL A 119 -3.41 -12.45 -0.20
N ALA A 120 -3.48 -12.31 -1.52
CA ALA A 120 -2.33 -12.52 -2.39
C ALA A 120 -1.25 -11.46 -2.10
N GLY A 121 -0.26 -11.86 -1.32
CA GLY A 121 0.82 -10.99 -0.83
C GLY A 121 1.16 -11.32 0.61
N LYS A 122 2.21 -12.12 0.79
CA LYS A 122 2.93 -12.43 2.05
C LYS A 122 2.05 -12.52 3.30
N ASP A 123 1.65 -13.76 3.62
CA ASP A 123 1.10 -14.24 4.90
C ASP A 123 0.80 -13.14 5.92
N TRP A 124 -0.43 -12.62 5.87
CA TRP A 124 -0.95 -11.73 6.90
C TRP A 124 -1.18 -12.53 8.18
N ASP A 125 -0.09 -12.80 8.89
CA ASP A 125 -0.12 -13.58 10.12
C ASP A 125 -0.52 -12.67 11.29
N GLN A 126 -1.64 -13.01 11.93
CA GLN A 126 -2.18 -12.28 13.10
C GLN A 126 -1.26 -12.36 14.33
N SER A 127 -0.21 -13.19 14.27
CA SER A 127 0.77 -13.39 15.34
C SER A 127 1.77 -12.22 15.55
N GLY A 128 1.54 -11.06 14.92
CA GLY A 128 2.42 -9.89 15.04
C GLY A 128 3.66 -9.95 14.16
N ASN A 129 3.69 -10.87 13.19
CA ASN A 129 4.84 -11.08 12.31
C ASN A 129 4.93 -10.05 11.16
N PHE A 130 3.88 -9.23 10.94
CA PHE A 130 3.85 -8.25 9.84
C PHE A 130 4.95 -7.18 9.95
N LEU A 131 5.37 -6.84 11.17
CA LEU A 131 6.49 -5.92 11.42
C LEU A 131 7.85 -6.60 11.27
N ARG A 132 7.97 -7.93 11.23
CA ARG A 132 9.29 -8.59 11.13
C ARG A 132 9.96 -8.44 9.77
N LEU A 133 9.20 -8.15 8.71
CA LEU A 133 9.79 -7.80 7.42
C LEU A 133 10.54 -6.46 7.47
N VAL A 134 10.18 -5.60 8.42
CA VAL A 134 10.86 -4.34 8.76
C VAL A 134 11.16 -4.35 10.27
N GLY A 135 11.67 -5.51 10.75
CA GLY A 135 11.74 -5.87 12.16
C GLY A 135 12.19 -4.73 13.09
N PRO A 136 11.71 -4.68 14.35
CA PRO A 136 12.20 -3.70 15.30
C PRO A 136 13.72 -3.83 15.33
N ALA A 137 14.41 -2.78 14.88
CA ALA A 137 15.86 -2.78 14.83
C ALA A 137 16.35 -2.99 16.27
N ASN A 138 16.99 -4.13 16.53
CA ASN A 138 17.60 -4.40 17.82
C ASN A 138 18.63 -3.29 18.06
N PRO A 139 18.53 -2.53 19.17
CA PRO A 139 19.45 -1.44 19.43
C PRO A 139 20.88 -1.97 19.55
N GLY A 140 21.77 -1.45 18.71
CA GLY A 140 23.18 -1.87 18.68
C GLY A 140 23.51 -2.96 17.66
N GLU A 141 22.52 -3.56 17.00
CA GLU A 141 22.76 -4.51 15.91
C GLU A 141 22.61 -3.84 14.54
N ARG A 142 23.36 -4.33 13.54
CA ARG A 142 23.28 -3.84 12.16
C ARG A 142 21.97 -4.30 11.53
N THR A 143 21.25 -3.38 10.90
CA THR A 143 19.94 -3.64 10.25
C THR A 143 20.03 -4.29 8.87
N PHE A 144 21.23 -4.39 8.30
CA PHE A 144 21.48 -5.07 7.02
C PHE A 144 22.87 -5.74 7.05
N THR A 145 22.99 -6.86 6.35
CA THR A 145 24.19 -7.70 6.26
C THR A 145 24.87 -7.55 4.90
N ALA A 146 26.04 -8.16 4.75
CA ALA A 146 26.75 -8.20 3.47
C ALA A 146 25.97 -8.97 2.38
N GLN A 147 25.05 -9.87 2.75
CA GLN A 147 24.17 -10.55 1.80
C GLN A 147 23.12 -9.58 1.25
N ASP A 148 22.55 -8.73 2.09
CA ASP A 148 21.54 -7.73 1.68
C ASP A 148 22.08 -6.68 0.70
N ILE A 149 23.39 -6.44 0.70
CA ILE A 149 24.09 -5.56 -0.26
C ILE A 149 24.25 -6.26 -1.62
N LYS A 150 24.47 -7.58 -1.62
CA LYS A 150 24.61 -8.36 -2.85
C LYS A 150 23.28 -8.57 -3.55
N GLU A 151 22.22 -8.75 -2.79
CA GLU A 151 20.86 -8.99 -3.30
C GLU A 151 20.15 -7.71 -3.76
N THR A 152 20.66 -6.52 -3.39
CA THR A 152 20.13 -5.26 -3.93
C THR A 152 20.46 -5.03 -5.40
N THR A 153 19.42 -4.87 -6.19
CA THR A 153 19.50 -4.55 -7.63
C THR A 153 19.72 -3.06 -7.90
N ASP A 154 19.21 -2.18 -7.03
CA ASP A 154 19.27 -0.73 -7.21
C ASP A 154 20.65 -0.19 -6.85
N LYS A 155 21.29 0.49 -7.82
CA LYS A 155 22.67 1.00 -7.69
C LYS A 155 22.83 2.01 -6.55
N GLU A 156 21.96 3.01 -6.50
CA GLU A 156 22.01 4.06 -5.48
C GLU A 156 21.79 3.50 -4.06
N LEU A 157 20.87 2.53 -3.93
CA LEU A 157 20.61 1.86 -2.64
C LEU A 157 21.77 0.96 -2.23
N LYS A 158 22.39 0.28 -3.19
CA LYS A 158 23.58 -0.54 -2.93
C LYS A 158 24.75 0.31 -2.45
N GLU A 159 25.04 1.43 -3.13
CA GLU A 159 26.07 2.38 -2.72
C GLU A 159 25.79 2.95 -1.32
N LEU A 160 24.54 3.28 -1.01
CA LEU A 160 24.15 3.77 0.31
C LEU A 160 24.40 2.71 1.39
N ARG A 161 24.01 1.46 1.15
CA ARG A 161 24.22 0.36 2.11
C ARG A 161 25.70 0.07 2.33
N GLU A 162 26.52 0.13 1.29
CA GLU A 162 27.99 0.01 1.40
C GLU A 162 28.60 1.16 2.22
N ARG A 163 28.16 2.41 2.00
CA ARG A 163 28.63 3.54 2.81
C ARG A 163 28.24 3.37 4.27
N MET A 164 27.01 2.96 4.55
CA MET A 164 26.52 2.75 5.90
C MET A 164 27.17 1.54 6.59
N SER A 165 27.59 0.51 5.85
CA SER A 165 28.34 -0.63 6.41
C SER A 165 29.78 -0.29 6.79
N ASN A 166 30.36 0.74 6.17
CA ASN A 166 31.75 1.15 6.40
C ASN A 166 31.88 2.23 7.50
N LEU A 167 30.76 2.66 8.11
CA LEU A 167 30.81 3.55 9.25
C LEU A 167 31.27 2.78 10.49
N GLU A 168 32.37 3.25 11.06
CA GLU A 168 32.93 2.78 12.31
C GLU A 168 32.86 3.90 13.35
N LEU A 169 32.64 3.54 14.60
CA LEU A 169 32.70 4.51 15.69
C LEU A 169 34.18 4.89 15.89
N TRP A 170 34.43 6.18 16.11
CA TRP A 170 35.75 6.64 16.47
C TRP A 170 36.26 5.89 17.71
N GLU A 171 37.44 5.27 17.60
CA GLU A 171 38.06 4.58 18.74
C GLU A 171 38.26 5.57 19.89
N GLY A 172 37.75 5.20 21.07
CA GLY A 172 37.77 6.06 22.25
C GLY A 172 39.17 6.63 22.49
N PHE A 173 39.24 7.94 22.76
CA PHE A 173 40.52 8.56 23.08
C PHE A 173 40.92 8.17 24.50
N GLU A 174 42.05 7.47 24.63
CA GLU A 174 42.64 7.19 25.94
C GLU A 174 42.85 8.50 26.70
N PRO A 175 42.32 8.66 27.93
CA PRO A 175 42.42 9.90 28.70
C PRO A 175 43.86 10.43 28.82
N ASN A 176 44.83 9.52 28.83
CA ASN A 176 46.27 9.81 28.90
C ASN A 176 46.82 10.56 27.68
N ARG A 177 46.08 10.61 26.56
CA ARG A 177 46.47 11.38 25.37
C ARG A 177 45.99 12.83 25.43
N ILE A 178 45.10 13.22 26.37
CA ILE A 178 44.63 14.61 26.52
C ILE A 178 45.71 15.39 27.28
N LYS A 179 46.53 16.16 26.56
CA LYS A 179 47.42 17.13 27.21
C LYS A 179 46.60 18.36 27.59
N ILE A 180 46.26 18.48 28.87
CA ILE A 180 45.69 19.71 29.42
C ILE A 180 46.87 20.67 29.61
N THR A 181 46.96 21.69 28.77
CA THR A 181 47.90 22.82 29.00
C THR A 181 47.20 23.84 29.88
N HIS A 182 47.81 24.18 31.02
CA HIS A 182 47.41 25.31 31.86
C HIS A 182 48.06 26.61 31.38
#